data_AF-A0A957C6B1-F1
#
_entry.id   AF-A0A957C6B1-F1
#
_cell.length_a   1.000
_cell.length_b   1.000
_cell.length_c   1.000
_cell.angle_alpha   90.00
_cell.angle_beta   90.00
_cell.angle_gamma   90.00
#
_symmetry.space_group_name_H-M   'P 1'
#
loop_
_entity.id
_entity.type
_entity.pdbx_description
1 polymer ?
#
loop_
_entity_poly.entity_id
_entity_poly.type
_entity_poly.pdbx_seq_one_letter_code
_entity_poly.pdbx_strand_id
1 'polypeptide(L)'
;MNVTIFSRNLREWVSSFPIFVILMLVLLLSVGENINAQINRLGNFIWSDYHLLRLDLAKPTCDPNVDVDARVNEILNASSDDPFGDLFSAPDPEATRQSVLNEQAICQQKHAEVERVQAQMSDEVLAFRSVDRALSWLSQFSRDNQSTMLVTMLFICALTATLTYHHVGLRPMQTVLEHRVGALAQVIANAALTYSAYHYLINGWASGTVILNEHIRWSYLFGFGALSLVTLVQFFRVPA
;
A
#
# COMPACT_ATOMS: atom_id res chain seq x y z
N MET A 1 13.12 25.25 33.85
CA MET A 1 14.26 24.30 33.72
C MET A 1 14.40 23.94 32.26
N ASN A 2 15.36 24.55 31.56
CA ASN A 2 15.63 24.24 30.15
C ASN A 2 16.57 23.04 30.10
N VAL A 3 15.99 21.86 29.90
CA VAL A 3 16.76 20.63 29.63
C VAL A 3 17.26 20.73 28.19
N THR A 4 18.55 20.97 28.02
CA THR A 4 19.23 20.99 26.73
C THR A 4 19.79 19.60 26.44
N ILE A 5 19.26 18.94 25.42
CA ILE A 5 19.80 17.69 24.87
C ILE A 5 20.39 18.03 23.51
N PHE A 6 21.65 17.67 23.26
CA PHE A 6 22.36 17.93 21.99
C PHE A 6 22.30 19.40 21.51
N SER A 7 22.61 20.35 22.42
CA SER A 7 22.72 21.79 22.14
C SER A 7 21.49 22.50 21.54
N ARG A 8 20.30 21.90 21.58
CA ARG A 8 19.04 22.53 21.16
C ARG A 8 18.02 22.55 22.30
N ASN A 9 17.15 23.56 22.30
CA ASN A 9 16.10 23.71 23.30
C ASN A 9 15.03 22.63 23.12
N LEU A 10 14.50 22.05 24.20
CA LEU A 10 13.46 20.99 24.16
C LEU A 10 12.24 21.43 23.32
N ARG A 11 11.94 22.73 23.32
CA ARG A 11 10.87 23.35 22.53
C ARG A 11 11.14 23.36 21.03
N GLU A 12 12.41 23.49 20.61
CA GLU A 12 12.80 23.38 19.20
C GLU A 12 12.75 21.93 18.71
N TRP A 13 13.07 20.99 19.60
CA TRP A 13 12.97 19.55 19.32
C TRP A 13 11.51 19.16 19.11
N VAL A 14 10.61 19.58 20.00
CA VAL A 14 9.16 19.36 19.86
C VAL A 14 8.58 20.03 18.61
N SER A 15 9.16 21.13 18.12
CA SER A 15 8.71 21.77 16.88
C SER A 15 9.24 21.11 15.61
N SER A 16 10.48 20.62 15.61
CA SER A 16 11.15 20.10 14.40
C SER A 16 10.96 18.59 14.24
N PHE A 17 10.85 17.85 15.35
CA PHE A 17 10.70 16.41 15.37
C PHE A 17 9.42 15.91 14.68
N PRO A 18 8.24 16.53 14.85
CA PRO A 18 7.02 16.09 14.16
C PRO A 18 7.16 16.19 12.64
N ILE A 19 7.76 17.27 12.15
CA ILE A 19 8.00 17.49 10.71
C ILE A 19 8.97 16.42 10.19
N PHE A 20 10.04 16.16 10.91
CA PHE A 20 10.99 15.10 10.57
C PHE A 20 10.33 13.72 10.54
N VAL A 21 9.50 13.39 11.53
CA VAL A 21 8.77 12.10 11.58
C VAL A 21 7.80 11.98 10.41
N ILE A 22 7.06 13.04 10.07
CA ILE A 22 6.15 13.04 8.92
C ILE A 22 6.93 12.83 7.62
N LEU A 23 8.03 13.54 7.41
CA LEU A 23 8.87 13.38 6.22
C LEU A 23 9.50 11.99 6.14
N MET A 24 9.97 11.46 7.27
CA MET A 24 10.52 10.10 7.35
C MET A 24 9.46 9.05 7.02
N LEU A 25 8.26 9.17 7.59
CA LEU A 25 7.14 8.27 7.32
C LEU A 25 6.78 8.28 5.83
N VAL A 26 6.67 9.47 5.25
CA VAL A 26 6.39 9.66 3.82
C VAL A 26 7.48 9.02 2.95
N LEU A 27 8.76 9.21 3.31
CA LEU A 27 9.88 8.61 2.59
C LEU A 27 9.86 7.08 2.70
N LEU A 28 9.62 6.54 3.89
CA LEU A 28 9.53 5.09 4.11
C LEU A 28 8.40 4.45 3.30
N LEU A 29 7.24 5.09 3.28
CA LEU A 29 6.10 4.65 2.46
C LEU A 29 6.45 4.72 0.95
N SER A 30 7.11 5.79 0.50
CA SER A 30 7.51 5.94 -0.90
C SER A 30 8.56 4.92 -1.37
N VAL A 31 9.43 4.43 -0.48
CA VAL A 31 10.51 3.47 -0.81
C VAL A 31 10.13 2.03 -0.42
N GLY A 32 8.96 1.82 0.18
CA GLY A 32 8.54 0.54 0.77
C GLY A 32 8.63 -0.64 -0.20
N GLU A 33 8.34 -0.44 -1.48
CA GLU A 33 8.45 -1.50 -2.50
C GLU A 33 9.90 -1.94 -2.74
N ASN A 34 10.81 -0.97 -2.86
CA ASN A 34 12.23 -1.24 -3.03
C ASN A 34 12.81 -1.93 -1.79
N ILE A 35 12.38 -1.52 -0.59
CA ILE A 35 12.83 -2.18 0.65
C ILE A 35 12.32 -3.62 0.69
N ASN A 36 11.06 -3.87 0.35
CA ASN A 36 10.50 -5.22 0.34
C ASN A 36 11.25 -6.15 -0.65
N ALA A 37 11.57 -5.65 -1.84
CA ALA A 37 12.36 -6.39 -2.82
C ALA A 37 13.78 -6.69 -2.32
N GLN A 38 14.42 -5.73 -1.63
CA GLN A 38 15.77 -5.90 -1.09
C GLN A 38 15.80 -6.83 0.13
N ILE A 39 14.79 -6.78 1.01
CA ILE A 39 14.66 -7.73 2.12
C ILE A 39 14.50 -9.15 1.60
N ASN A 40 13.70 -9.37 0.55
CA ASN A 40 13.57 -10.71 -0.02
C ASN A 40 14.90 -11.22 -0.60
N ARG A 41 15.69 -10.35 -1.26
CA ARG A 41 17.03 -10.71 -1.74
C ARG A 41 17.98 -11.03 -0.59
N LEU A 42 17.95 -10.23 0.47
CA LEU A 42 18.75 -10.45 1.67
C LEU A 42 18.35 -11.77 2.35
N GLY A 43 17.06 -12.05 2.46
CA GLY A 43 16.52 -13.30 3.01
C GLY A 43 17.02 -14.51 2.22
N ASN A 44 16.96 -14.47 0.89
CA ASN A 44 17.47 -15.57 0.05
C ASN A 44 19.01 -15.72 0.10
N PHE A 45 19.75 -14.66 0.45
CA PHE A 45 21.20 -14.75 0.65
C PHE A 45 21.56 -15.41 1.99
N ILE A 46 20.80 -15.14 3.04
CA ILE A 46 21.04 -15.69 4.39
C ILE A 46 20.48 -17.12 4.50
N TRP A 47 19.29 -17.36 3.97
CA TRP A 47 18.62 -18.67 3.95
C TRP A 47 18.29 -19.07 2.50
N SER A 48 18.81 -20.22 2.07
CA SER A 48 18.42 -20.81 0.78
C SER A 48 16.91 -21.03 0.76
N ASP A 49 16.25 -20.68 -0.33
CA ASP A 49 14.81 -20.83 -0.51
C ASP A 49 13.94 -20.08 0.52
N TYR A 50 14.43 -18.95 1.06
CA TYR A 50 13.65 -18.10 1.98
C TYR A 50 12.24 -17.75 1.47
N HIS A 51 12.07 -17.63 0.15
CA HIS A 51 10.76 -17.40 -0.47
C HIS A 51 9.70 -18.47 -0.14
N LEU A 52 10.11 -19.70 0.17
CA LEU A 52 9.23 -20.77 0.69
C LEU A 52 9.06 -20.64 2.21
N LEU A 53 10.13 -20.33 2.95
CA LEU A 53 10.10 -20.19 4.41
C LEU A 53 9.24 -19.01 4.89
N ARG A 54 9.05 -17.97 4.06
CA ARG A 54 8.14 -16.85 4.36
C ARG A 54 6.66 -17.21 4.23
N LEU A 55 6.30 -18.28 3.51
CA LEU A 55 4.91 -18.68 3.29
C LEU A 55 4.35 -19.43 4.51
N ASP A 56 3.10 -19.14 4.88
CA ASP A 56 2.39 -19.99 5.85
C ASP A 56 1.87 -21.19 5.07
N LEU A 57 2.71 -22.20 4.92
CA LEU A 57 2.32 -23.44 4.27
C LEU A 57 1.31 -24.16 5.17
N ALA A 58 0.03 -24.05 4.82
CA ALA A 58 -1.01 -24.87 5.43
C ALA A 58 -0.71 -26.34 5.12
N LYS A 59 -0.92 -27.22 6.11
CA LYS A 59 -0.78 -28.67 5.90
C LYS A 59 -1.72 -29.09 4.77
N PRO A 60 -1.24 -29.85 3.76
CA PRO A 60 -2.09 -30.28 2.67
C PRO A 60 -3.24 -31.15 3.20
N THR A 61 -4.45 -30.91 2.72
CA THR A 61 -5.65 -31.69 3.11
C THR A 61 -5.81 -32.96 2.28
N CYS A 62 -4.99 -33.16 1.26
CA CYS A 62 -5.03 -34.32 0.39
C CYS A 62 -4.37 -35.52 1.07
N ASP A 63 -4.93 -36.71 0.83
CA ASP A 63 -4.34 -37.97 1.26
C ASP A 63 -3.27 -38.40 0.25
N PRO A 64 -2.00 -38.57 0.66
CA PRO A 64 -0.91 -39.00 -0.23
C PRO A 64 -1.03 -40.47 -0.65
N ASN A 65 -1.87 -41.28 0.02
CA ASN A 65 -2.01 -42.72 -0.21
C ASN A 65 -3.46 -43.12 -0.55
N VAL A 66 -4.10 -42.37 -1.46
CA VAL A 66 -5.43 -42.73 -1.98
C VAL A 66 -5.36 -44.02 -2.80
N ASP A 67 -6.36 -44.88 -2.62
CA ASP A 67 -6.60 -46.02 -3.50
C ASP A 67 -7.11 -45.53 -4.86
N VAL A 68 -6.21 -45.59 -5.86
CA VAL A 68 -6.44 -45.08 -7.22
C VAL A 68 -7.62 -45.78 -7.87
N ASP A 69 -7.74 -47.11 -7.73
CA ASP A 69 -8.77 -47.87 -8.43
C ASP A 69 -10.15 -47.62 -7.78
N ALA A 70 -10.21 -47.50 -6.45
CA ALA A 70 -11.44 -47.11 -5.75
C ALA A 70 -11.90 -45.69 -6.13
N ARG A 71 -10.96 -44.74 -6.23
CA ARG A 71 -11.26 -43.35 -6.57
C ARG A 71 -11.68 -43.18 -8.02
N VAL A 72 -11.06 -43.91 -8.95
CA VAL A 72 -11.45 -43.93 -10.37
C VAL A 72 -12.87 -44.48 -10.52
N ASN A 73 -13.20 -45.56 -9.81
CA ASN A 73 -14.55 -46.13 -9.83
C ASN A 73 -15.60 -45.15 -9.26
N GLU A 74 -15.27 -44.41 -8.20
CA GLU A 74 -16.13 -43.36 -7.66
C GLU A 74 -16.41 -42.26 -8.69
N ILE A 75 -15.38 -41.77 -9.38
CA ILE A 75 -15.50 -40.69 -10.39
C ILE A 75 -16.32 -41.15 -11.60
N LEU A 76 -16.09 -42.38 -12.07
CA LEU A 76 -16.82 -42.96 -13.20
C LEU A 76 -18.31 -43.16 -12.86
N ASN A 77 -18.61 -43.67 -11.65
CA ASN A 77 -19.99 -43.86 -11.19
C ASN A 77 -20.72 -42.52 -10.94
N ALA A 78 -20.03 -41.51 -10.41
CA ALA A 78 -20.62 -40.19 -10.21
C ALA A 78 -20.93 -39.47 -11.54
N SER A 79 -20.11 -39.73 -12.56
CA SER A 79 -20.29 -39.15 -13.90
C SER A 79 -21.43 -39.81 -14.69
N SER A 80 -21.76 -41.07 -14.40
CA SER A 80 -22.91 -41.75 -15.01
C SER A 80 -24.27 -41.31 -14.46
N ASP A 81 -24.32 -40.73 -13.26
CA ASP A 81 -25.56 -40.24 -12.62
C ASP A 81 -25.86 -38.75 -12.90
N ASP A 82 -24.98 -38.04 -13.64
CA ASP A 82 -25.14 -36.62 -13.93
C ASP A 82 -26.09 -36.37 -15.14
N PRO A 83 -27.22 -35.66 -14.98
CA PRO A 83 -28.15 -35.32 -16.06
C PRO A 83 -27.52 -34.50 -17.20
N PHE A 84 -26.37 -33.88 -16.98
CA PHE A 84 -25.59 -33.15 -17.99
C PHE A 84 -24.42 -33.94 -18.57
N GLY A 85 -24.20 -35.17 -18.11
CA GLY A 85 -23.10 -36.05 -18.54
C GLY A 85 -23.18 -36.45 -20.02
N ASP A 86 -24.35 -36.37 -20.66
CA ASP A 86 -24.52 -36.65 -22.10
C ASP A 86 -24.08 -35.47 -22.99
N LEU A 87 -23.84 -34.28 -22.40
CA LEU A 87 -23.34 -33.09 -23.10
C LEU A 87 -21.81 -33.11 -23.29
N PHE A 88 -21.10 -33.86 -22.46
CA PHE A 88 -19.65 -34.03 -22.49
C PHE A 88 -19.35 -35.51 -22.74
N SER A 89 -18.59 -35.85 -23.78
CA SER A 89 -18.25 -37.23 -24.13
C SER A 89 -17.91 -38.08 -22.89
N ALA A 90 -18.42 -39.33 -22.84
CA ALA A 90 -18.23 -40.25 -21.71
C ALA A 90 -16.77 -40.27 -21.22
N PRO A 91 -16.52 -40.19 -19.90
CA PRO A 91 -15.16 -40.15 -19.37
C PRO A 91 -14.37 -41.40 -19.78
N ASP A 92 -13.20 -41.20 -20.39
CA ASP A 92 -12.30 -42.29 -20.68
C ASP A 92 -11.71 -42.84 -19.37
N PRO A 93 -11.85 -44.15 -19.08
CA PRO A 93 -11.34 -44.75 -17.85
C PRO A 93 -9.81 -44.65 -17.72
N GLU A 94 -9.07 -44.70 -18.83
CA GLU A 94 -7.61 -44.54 -18.79
C GLU A 94 -7.21 -43.09 -18.47
N ALA A 95 -7.84 -42.10 -19.10
CA ALA A 95 -7.63 -40.69 -18.79
C ALA A 95 -7.99 -40.35 -17.33
N THR A 96 -9.08 -40.93 -16.81
CA THR A 96 -9.51 -40.72 -15.42
C THR A 96 -8.47 -41.30 -14.45
N ARG A 97 -7.96 -42.50 -14.73
CA ARG A 97 -6.88 -43.11 -13.95
C ARG A 97 -5.61 -42.26 -13.96
N GLN A 98 -5.22 -41.77 -15.13
CA GLN A 98 -4.04 -40.91 -15.26
C GLN A 98 -4.21 -39.60 -14.47
N SER A 99 -5.40 -39.01 -14.46
CA SER A 99 -5.69 -37.81 -13.65
C SER A 99 -5.51 -38.08 -12.16
N VAL A 100 -6.08 -39.18 -11.65
CA VAL A 100 -5.98 -39.56 -10.22
C VAL A 100 -4.52 -39.82 -9.83
N LEU A 101 -3.74 -40.49 -10.70
CA LEU A 101 -2.31 -40.70 -10.47
C LEU A 101 -1.52 -39.38 -10.42
N ASN A 102 -1.82 -38.44 -11.32
CA ASN A 102 -1.19 -37.13 -11.32
C ASN A 102 -1.56 -36.32 -10.06
N GLU A 103 -2.83 -36.37 -9.63
CA GLU A 103 -3.30 -35.75 -8.39
C GLU A 103 -2.59 -36.32 -7.16
N GLN A 104 -2.42 -37.64 -7.09
CA GLN A 104 -1.66 -38.30 -6.03
C GLN A 104 -0.20 -37.84 -6.01
N ALA A 105 0.46 -37.81 -7.17
CA ALA A 105 1.84 -37.37 -7.29
C ALA A 105 2.01 -35.91 -6.82
N ILE A 106 1.09 -35.02 -7.20
CA ILE A 106 1.07 -33.62 -6.74
C ILE A 106 0.87 -33.56 -5.22
N CYS A 107 -0.02 -34.39 -4.68
CA CYS A 107 -0.25 -34.44 -3.24
C CYS A 107 1.02 -34.84 -2.46
N GLN A 108 1.71 -35.90 -2.91
CA GLN A 108 2.95 -36.36 -2.30
C GLN A 108 4.05 -35.28 -2.37
N GLN A 109 4.17 -34.60 -3.52
CA GLN A 109 5.11 -33.49 -3.67
C GLN A 109 4.84 -32.36 -2.68
N LYS A 110 3.58 -31.96 -2.50
CA LYS A 110 3.20 -30.92 -1.54
C LYS A 110 3.52 -31.32 -0.09
N HIS A 111 3.24 -32.56 0.30
CA HIS A 111 3.60 -33.05 1.64
C HIS A 111 5.11 -33.03 1.87
N ALA A 112 5.90 -33.52 0.89
CA ALA A 112 7.35 -33.51 0.98
C ALA A 112 7.94 -32.09 1.04
N GLU A 113 7.35 -31.13 0.33
CA GLU A 113 7.76 -29.73 0.36
C GLU A 113 7.49 -29.09 1.73
N VAL A 114 6.30 -29.31 2.30
CA VAL A 114 5.95 -28.80 3.63
C VAL A 114 6.86 -29.38 4.71
N GLU A 115 7.19 -30.67 4.63
CA GLU A 115 8.09 -31.33 5.58
C GLU A 115 9.52 -30.76 5.49
N ARG A 116 10.03 -30.53 4.28
CA ARG A 116 11.35 -29.91 4.06
C ARG A 116 11.41 -28.49 4.61
N VAL A 117 10.37 -27.68 4.39
CA VAL A 117 10.33 -26.30 4.88
C VAL A 117 10.20 -26.27 6.41
N GLN A 118 9.36 -27.13 7.00
CA GLN A 118 9.25 -27.24 8.45
C GLN A 118 10.55 -27.68 9.12
N ALA A 119 11.32 -28.57 8.50
CA ALA A 119 12.61 -29.01 9.02
C ALA A 119 13.66 -27.88 9.06
N GLN A 120 13.51 -26.83 8.25
CA GLN A 120 14.42 -25.68 8.18
C GLN A 120 13.92 -24.46 8.97
N MET A 121 12.74 -24.54 9.61
CA MET A 121 12.21 -23.45 10.43
C MET A 121 13.00 -23.33 11.74
N SER A 122 13.84 -22.29 11.83
CA SER A 122 14.52 -21.88 13.06
C SER A 122 13.88 -20.61 13.67
N ASP A 123 14.18 -20.34 14.93
CA ASP A 123 13.71 -19.14 15.64
C ASP A 123 14.18 -17.84 14.96
N GLU A 124 15.37 -17.87 14.34
CA GLU A 124 15.92 -16.74 13.59
C GLU A 124 15.10 -16.43 12.33
N VAL A 125 14.67 -17.46 11.60
CA VAL A 125 13.80 -17.34 10.43
C VAL A 125 12.45 -16.74 10.84
N LEU A 126 11.88 -17.19 11.95
CA LEU A 126 10.61 -16.67 12.49
C LEU A 126 10.71 -15.19 12.85
N ALA A 127 11.81 -14.78 13.49
CA ALA A 127 12.06 -13.38 13.81
C ALA A 127 12.18 -12.52 12.54
N PHE A 128 12.97 -12.96 11.57
CA PHE A 128 13.14 -12.25 10.29
C PHE A 128 11.82 -12.16 9.51
N ARG A 129 11.06 -13.25 9.48
CA ARG A 129 9.75 -13.33 8.83
C ARG A 129 8.72 -12.36 9.43
N SER A 130 8.77 -12.12 10.74
CA SER A 130 7.89 -11.14 11.38
C SER A 130 8.13 -9.71 10.86
N VAL A 131 9.40 -9.36 10.66
CA VAL A 131 9.83 -8.07 10.11
C VAL A 131 9.47 -7.97 8.62
N ASP A 132 9.75 -9.02 7.85
CA ASP A 132 9.37 -9.10 6.43
C ASP A 132 7.86 -8.97 6.24
N ARG A 133 7.06 -9.60 7.11
CA ARG A 133 5.60 -9.49 7.08
C ARG A 133 5.12 -8.08 7.41
N ALA A 134 5.69 -7.44 8.42
CA ALA A 134 5.35 -6.06 8.77
C ALA A 134 5.67 -5.10 7.61
N LEU A 135 6.84 -5.28 6.97
CA LEU A 135 7.23 -4.46 5.83
C LEU A 135 6.40 -4.76 4.58
N SER A 136 6.09 -6.04 4.32
CA SER A 136 5.21 -6.46 3.23
C SER A 136 3.82 -5.86 3.39
N TRP A 137 3.28 -5.83 4.61
CA TRP A 137 2.01 -5.18 4.92
C TRP A 137 2.07 -3.67 4.67
N LEU A 138 3.12 -3.00 5.16
CA LEU A 138 3.32 -1.57 4.94
C LEU A 138 3.43 -1.23 3.44
N SER A 139 4.14 -2.07 2.69
CA SER A 139 4.31 -1.92 1.24
C SER A 139 3.00 -2.16 0.49
N GLN A 140 2.19 -3.14 0.89
CA GLN A 140 0.84 -3.36 0.32
C GLN A 140 -0.07 -2.17 0.60
N PHE A 141 -0.11 -1.69 1.84
CA PHE A 141 -0.88 -0.50 2.20
C PHE A 141 -0.50 0.72 1.35
N SER A 142 0.80 0.92 1.12
CA SER A 142 1.31 2.00 0.26
C SER A 142 0.92 1.81 -1.20
N ARG A 143 0.91 0.58 -1.74
CA ARG A 143 0.48 0.30 -3.11
C ARG A 143 -1.00 0.60 -3.31
N ASP A 144 -1.83 0.06 -2.45
CA ASP A 144 -3.29 0.17 -2.55
C ASP A 144 -3.74 1.63 -2.46
N ASN A 145 -2.97 2.47 -1.76
CA ASN A 145 -3.27 3.88 -1.53
C ASN A 145 -2.25 4.84 -2.17
N GLN A 146 -1.47 4.40 -3.16
CA GLN A 146 -0.34 5.17 -3.71
C GLN A 146 -0.76 6.58 -4.14
N SER A 147 -1.88 6.67 -4.87
CA SER A 147 -2.37 7.96 -5.37
C SER A 147 -2.90 8.87 -4.26
N THR A 148 -3.65 8.32 -3.30
CA THR A 148 -4.15 9.06 -2.14
C THR A 148 -3.00 9.58 -1.28
N MET A 149 -1.97 8.76 -1.05
CA MET A 149 -0.80 9.13 -0.25
C MET A 149 -0.01 10.28 -0.88
N LEU A 150 0.23 10.24 -2.20
CA LEU A 150 0.89 11.33 -2.94
C LEU A 150 0.14 12.66 -2.77
N VAL A 151 -1.19 12.63 -2.89
CA VAL A 151 -2.03 13.83 -2.73
C VAL A 151 -2.03 14.33 -1.29
N THR A 152 -2.13 13.44 -0.30
CA THR A 152 -2.04 13.81 1.12
C THR A 152 -0.68 14.41 1.48
N MET A 153 0.42 13.80 1.00
CA MET A 153 1.77 14.34 1.19
C MET A 153 1.89 15.73 0.58
N LEU A 154 1.45 15.91 -0.67
CA LEU A 154 1.49 17.19 -1.36
C LEU A 154 0.79 18.28 -0.54
N PHE A 155 -0.43 18.00 -0.04
CA PHE A 155 -1.19 18.97 0.74
C PHE A 155 -0.61 19.24 2.13
N ILE A 156 -0.08 18.24 2.84
CA ILE A 156 0.59 18.45 4.12
C ILE A 156 1.83 19.34 3.93
N CYS A 157 2.65 19.05 2.92
CA CYS A 157 3.83 19.85 2.59
C CYS A 157 3.46 21.27 2.17
N ALA A 158 2.46 21.42 1.29
CA ALA A 158 1.99 22.72 0.83
C ALA A 158 1.41 23.56 1.99
N LEU A 159 0.63 22.93 2.88
CA LEU A 159 0.05 23.59 4.05
C LEU A 159 1.14 24.03 5.03
N THR A 160 2.10 23.14 5.31
CA THR A 160 3.23 23.44 6.21
C THR A 160 4.07 24.59 5.65
N ALA A 161 4.42 24.56 4.35
CA ALA A 161 5.17 25.61 3.69
C ALA A 161 4.43 26.96 3.67
N THR A 162 3.10 26.92 3.51
CA THR A 162 2.25 28.12 3.57
C THR A 162 2.21 28.69 4.98
N LEU A 163 2.07 27.85 6.02
CA LEU A 163 2.02 28.28 7.42
C LEU A 163 3.36 28.83 7.93
N THR A 164 4.49 28.29 7.47
CA THR A 164 5.83 28.74 7.87
C THR A 164 6.37 29.91 7.05
N TYR A 165 5.59 30.44 6.10
CA TYR A 165 6.01 31.47 5.16
C TYR A 165 7.30 31.12 4.39
N HIS A 166 7.62 29.83 4.26
CA HIS A 166 8.72 29.31 3.45
C HIS A 166 8.25 29.02 2.03
N HIS A 167 7.63 30.01 1.40
CA HIS A 167 7.34 29.96 -0.03
C HIS A 167 8.65 30.14 -0.81
N VAL A 168 8.81 29.39 -1.90
CA VAL A 168 9.92 29.56 -2.84
C VAL A 168 9.70 30.87 -3.61
N GLY A 169 10.10 31.98 -3.02
CA GLY A 169 10.10 33.31 -3.63
C GLY A 169 11.50 33.69 -4.09
N LEU A 170 11.61 34.31 -5.27
CA LEU A 170 12.88 34.87 -5.78
C LEU A 170 13.44 35.99 -4.89
N ARG A 171 12.58 36.58 -4.04
CA ARG A 171 12.93 37.62 -3.06
C ARG A 171 12.12 37.41 -1.77
N PRO A 172 12.74 37.49 -0.58
CA PRO A 172 12.01 37.43 0.68
C PRO A 172 11.15 38.69 0.85
N MET A 173 9.91 38.52 1.33
CA MET A 173 9.02 39.64 1.64
C MET A 173 9.54 40.35 2.90
N GLN A 174 9.91 41.63 2.76
CA GLN A 174 10.44 42.43 3.87
C GLN A 174 9.45 43.52 4.31
N THR A 175 8.57 43.95 3.41
CA THR A 175 7.59 45.01 3.68
C THR A 175 6.16 44.48 3.81
N VAL A 176 5.32 45.21 4.55
CA VAL A 176 3.89 44.89 4.73
C VAL A 176 3.14 44.84 3.40
N LEU A 177 3.50 45.73 2.45
CA LEU A 177 2.88 45.77 1.14
C LEU A 177 3.26 44.54 0.31
N GLU A 178 4.53 44.14 0.32
CA GLU A 178 4.99 42.90 -0.32
C GLU A 178 4.26 41.67 0.25
N HIS A 179 4.07 41.63 1.58
CA HIS A 179 3.35 40.54 2.23
C HIS A 179 1.88 40.47 1.78
N ARG A 180 1.19 41.61 1.74
CA ARG A 180 -0.22 41.66 1.30
C ARG A 180 -0.40 41.29 -0.16
N VAL A 181 0.49 41.77 -1.04
CA VAL A 181 0.46 41.43 -2.47
C VAL A 181 0.72 39.95 -2.68
N GLY A 182 1.72 39.39 -1.98
CA GLY A 182 2.03 37.96 -2.03
C GLY A 182 0.88 37.09 -1.53
N ALA A 183 0.32 37.42 -0.36
CA ALA A 183 -0.83 36.71 0.21
C ALA A 183 -2.06 36.80 -0.70
N LEU A 184 -2.35 37.97 -1.28
CA LEU A 184 -3.45 38.15 -2.23
C LEU A 184 -3.29 37.27 -3.48
N ALA A 185 -2.08 37.26 -4.06
CA ALA A 185 -1.80 36.41 -5.22
C ALA A 185 -2.01 34.93 -4.89
N GLN A 186 -1.61 34.50 -3.70
CA GLN A 186 -1.79 33.11 -3.24
C GLN A 186 -3.25 32.77 -2.97
N VAL A 187 -4.04 33.71 -2.42
CA VAL A 187 -5.51 33.55 -2.29
C VAL A 187 -6.15 33.37 -3.66
N ILE A 188 -5.81 34.21 -4.64
CA ILE A 188 -6.38 34.12 -5.99
C ILE A 188 -6.03 32.77 -6.62
N ALA A 189 -4.77 32.35 -6.54
CA ALA A 189 -4.32 31.07 -7.08
C ALA A 189 -5.03 29.87 -6.43
N ASN A 190 -5.08 29.82 -5.09
CA ASN A 190 -5.73 28.73 -4.37
C ASN A 190 -7.25 28.73 -4.57
N ALA A 191 -7.89 29.89 -4.68
CA ALA A 191 -9.31 29.99 -4.99
C ALA A 191 -9.62 29.46 -6.40
N ALA A 192 -8.79 29.79 -7.39
CA ALA A 192 -8.92 29.26 -8.76
C ALA A 192 -8.75 27.73 -8.80
N LEU A 193 -7.77 27.18 -8.05
CA LEU A 193 -7.57 25.74 -7.92
C LEU A 193 -8.76 25.05 -7.22
N THR A 194 -9.31 25.67 -6.18
CA THR A 194 -10.50 25.17 -5.48
C THR A 194 -11.72 25.14 -6.41
N TYR A 195 -11.92 26.21 -7.18
CA TYR A 195 -13.00 26.28 -8.18
C TYR A 195 -12.85 25.21 -9.26
N SER A 196 -11.62 24.98 -9.74
CA SER A 196 -11.33 23.90 -10.68
C SER A 196 -11.64 22.52 -10.08
N ALA A 197 -11.21 22.25 -8.84
CA ALA A 197 -11.48 21.00 -8.15
C ALA A 197 -12.99 20.75 -7.91
N TYR A 198 -13.75 21.80 -7.60
CA TYR A 198 -15.20 21.73 -7.47
C TYR A 198 -15.87 21.31 -8.79
N HIS A 199 -15.50 21.95 -9.90
CA HIS A 199 -16.01 21.57 -11.23
C HIS A 199 -15.57 20.17 -11.64
N TYR A 200 -14.35 19.75 -11.27
CA TYR A 200 -13.89 18.40 -11.52
C TYR A 200 -14.73 17.34 -10.78
N LEU A 201 -15.22 17.65 -9.58
CA LEU A 201 -16.12 16.78 -8.83
C LEU A 201 -17.51 16.71 -9.46
N ILE A 202 -18.12 17.87 -9.76
CA ILE A 202 -19.49 17.93 -10.29
C ILE A 202 -19.59 17.30 -11.69
N ASN A 203 -18.58 17.52 -12.54
CA ASN A 203 -18.52 16.90 -13.87
C ASN A 203 -18.35 15.38 -13.78
N GLY A 204 -17.74 14.88 -12.71
CA GLY A 204 -17.66 13.45 -12.42
C GLY A 204 -19.03 12.84 -12.12
N TRP A 205 -19.83 13.48 -11.26
CA TRP A 205 -21.18 13.00 -10.96
C TRP A 205 -22.13 13.16 -12.15
N ALA A 206 -21.94 14.18 -12.97
CA ALA A 206 -22.76 14.42 -14.15
C ALA A 206 -22.48 13.45 -15.32
N SER A 207 -21.36 12.70 -15.32
CA SER A 207 -20.95 11.88 -16.48
C SER A 207 -21.71 10.55 -16.62
N GLY A 208 -22.52 10.15 -15.65
CA GLY A 208 -23.33 8.92 -15.71
C GLY A 208 -22.50 7.61 -15.69
N THR A 209 -21.21 7.69 -15.40
CA THR A 209 -20.27 6.56 -15.32
C THR A 209 -19.78 6.37 -13.88
N VAL A 210 -19.29 5.17 -13.55
CA VAL A 210 -18.69 4.90 -12.24
C VAL A 210 -17.47 5.82 -12.06
N ILE A 211 -17.48 6.63 -11.00
CA ILE A 211 -16.39 7.56 -10.71
C ILE A 211 -15.22 6.77 -10.16
N LEU A 212 -14.18 6.64 -10.99
CA LEU A 212 -12.91 6.11 -10.53
C LEU A 212 -12.28 7.07 -9.51
N ASN A 213 -11.88 6.51 -8.36
CA ASN A 213 -11.15 7.20 -7.30
C ASN A 213 -11.82 8.48 -6.79
N GLU A 214 -13.10 8.38 -6.38
CA GLU A 214 -13.87 9.48 -5.81
C GLU A 214 -13.12 10.20 -4.66
N HIS A 215 -12.46 9.45 -3.78
CA HIS A 215 -11.71 9.98 -2.64
C HIS A 215 -10.64 11.01 -3.03
N ILE A 216 -10.02 10.88 -4.20
CA ILE A 216 -8.97 11.81 -4.67
C ILE A 216 -9.59 13.15 -5.08
N ARG A 217 -10.79 13.13 -5.67
CA ARG A 217 -11.46 14.37 -6.08
C ARG A 217 -11.85 15.20 -4.86
N TRP A 218 -12.33 14.53 -3.82
CA TRP A 218 -12.61 15.16 -2.54
C TRP A 218 -11.35 15.70 -1.87
N SER A 219 -10.23 14.97 -1.90
CA SER A 219 -8.98 15.44 -1.29
C SER A 219 -8.43 16.70 -1.99
N TYR A 220 -8.59 16.85 -3.31
CA TYR A 220 -8.27 18.09 -4.00
C TYR A 220 -9.15 19.26 -3.55
N LEU A 221 -10.47 19.06 -3.45
CA LEU A 221 -11.39 20.10 -3.02
C LEU A 221 -11.08 20.57 -1.59
N PHE A 222 -10.89 19.63 -0.65
CA PHE A 222 -10.54 19.96 0.73
C PHE A 222 -9.14 20.55 0.86
N GLY A 223 -8.15 20.02 0.14
CA GLY A 223 -6.77 20.48 0.18
C GLY A 223 -6.61 21.92 -0.33
N PHE A 224 -7.12 22.22 -1.53
CA PHE A 224 -7.07 23.58 -2.07
C PHE A 224 -7.98 24.53 -1.28
N GLY A 225 -9.14 24.07 -0.81
CA GLY A 225 -10.01 24.86 0.05
C GLY A 225 -9.34 25.26 1.36
N ALA A 226 -8.63 24.33 2.01
CA ALA A 226 -7.86 24.60 3.22
C ALA A 226 -6.72 25.61 2.96
N LEU A 227 -5.97 25.44 1.88
CA LEU A 227 -4.91 26.38 1.49
C LEU A 227 -5.47 27.78 1.21
N SER A 228 -6.60 27.86 0.51
CA SER A 228 -7.30 29.12 0.24
C SER A 228 -7.69 29.81 1.55
N LEU A 229 -8.29 29.09 2.49
CA LEU A 229 -8.69 29.62 3.80
C LEU A 229 -7.48 30.12 4.61
N VAL A 230 -6.39 29.34 4.66
CA VAL A 230 -5.16 29.74 5.35
C VAL A 230 -4.57 31.02 4.74
N THR A 231 -4.45 31.08 3.41
CA THR A 231 -3.92 32.28 2.74
C THR A 231 -4.81 33.50 2.92
N LEU A 232 -6.13 33.31 3.00
CA LEU A 232 -7.09 34.38 3.28
C LEU A 232 -6.92 34.92 4.69
N VAL A 233 -6.70 34.05 5.69
CA VAL A 233 -6.37 34.47 7.06
C VAL A 233 -5.04 35.23 7.10
N GLN A 234 -4.01 34.75 6.39
CA GLN A 234 -2.70 35.42 6.32
C GLN A 234 -2.78 36.80 5.64
N PHE A 235 -3.66 36.98 4.66
CA PHE A 235 -3.89 38.28 4.04
C PHE A 235 -4.38 39.33 5.05
N PHE A 236 -5.26 38.94 5.98
CA PHE A 236 -5.78 39.84 7.02
C PHE A 236 -4.85 39.95 8.25
N ARG A 237 -4.13 38.88 8.61
CA ARG A 237 -3.14 38.88 9.69
C ARG A 237 -1.72 38.94 9.12
N VAL A 238 -1.23 40.16 8.96
CA VAL A 238 0.18 40.40 8.66
C VAL A 238 1.00 40.05 9.92
N PRO A 239 2.03 39.18 9.84
CA PRO A 239 2.93 38.96 10.96
C PRO A 239 3.67 40.27 11.28
N ALA A 240 3.70 40.63 12.56
CA ALA A 240 4.40 41.81 13.08
C ALA A 240 5.92 41.63 13.04
#